data_AF-A0A522A8Q5-F1
#
_entry.id   AF-A0A522A8Q5-F1
#
_cell.length_a   1.000
_cell.length_b   1.000
_cell.length_c   1.000
_cell.angle_alpha   90.00
_cell.angle_beta   90.00
_cell.angle_gamma   90.00
#
_symmetry.space_group_name_H-M   'P 1'
#
loop_
_entity.id
_entity.type
_entity.pdbx_description
1 polymer ?
#
loop_
_entity_poly.entity_id
_entity_poly.type
_entity_poly.pdbx_seq_one_letter_code
_entity_poly.pdbx_strand_id
1 'polypeptide(L)'
;MAKHIFITKPGDRVRLDPVDEYNHPPEAVSNFNESAYYNIYDGKQKVGGWFRIGNRVNEGHAEVSICLYLPDGKVGFMYHRARITSNAEHSAGGARFEIIEPFKRQRVTYNGKVAVLANPNDMLN
;
A
#
# COMPACT_ATOMS: atom_id res chain seq x y z
N MET A 1 13.71 23.41 21.75
CA MET A 1 12.90 24.14 20.74
C MET A 1 12.83 23.26 19.49
N ALA A 2 11.64 22.80 19.10
CA ALA A 2 11.48 22.06 17.83
C ALA A 2 11.55 23.06 16.66
N LYS A 3 12.56 22.94 15.80
CA LYS A 3 12.60 23.68 14.54
C LYS A 3 11.65 22.99 13.57
N HIS A 4 10.55 23.65 13.24
CA HIS A 4 9.74 23.24 12.10
C HIS A 4 10.58 23.48 10.84
N ILE A 5 10.92 22.40 10.14
CA ILE A 5 11.49 22.45 8.79
C ILE A 5 10.32 22.21 7.86
N PHE A 6 9.88 23.26 7.16
CA PHE A 6 8.96 23.09 6.04
C PHE A 6 9.77 22.56 4.85
N ILE A 7 9.29 21.47 4.24
CA ILE A 7 9.89 20.87 3.03
C ILE A 7 9.86 21.88 1.87
N THR A 8 8.87 22.78 1.87
CA THR A 8 8.70 23.88 0.91
C THR A 8 8.74 25.22 1.61
N LYS A 9 9.37 26.22 0.99
CA LYS A 9 9.47 27.60 1.47
C LYS A 9 8.42 28.49 0.80
N PRO A 10 8.04 29.63 1.42
CA PRO A 10 7.23 30.63 0.75
C PRO A 10 7.87 31.04 -0.59
N GLY A 11 7.13 30.86 -1.69
CA GLY A 11 7.60 31.13 -3.06
C GLY A 11 7.93 29.88 -3.87
N ASP A 12 8.07 28.71 -3.24
CA ASP A 12 8.26 27.45 -3.95
C ASP A 12 7.00 27.12 -4.77
N ARG A 13 7.19 26.86 -6.07
CA ARG A 13 6.15 26.35 -6.96
C ARG A 13 6.37 24.87 -7.16
N VAL A 14 5.98 24.07 -6.16
CA VAL A 14 5.98 22.61 -6.31
C VAL A 14 4.79 22.22 -7.18
N ARG A 15 5.11 21.68 -8.36
CA ARG A 15 4.12 21.09 -9.27
C ARG A 15 4.41 19.60 -9.31
N LEU A 16 3.42 18.80 -8.93
CA LEU A 16 3.49 17.35 -9.10
C LEU A 16 3.60 17.04 -10.60
N ASP A 17 4.67 16.35 -10.97
CA ASP A 17 4.81 15.73 -12.28
C ASP A 17 4.14 14.35 -12.22
N PRO A 18 3.40 13.91 -13.26
CA PRO A 18 2.87 12.55 -13.34
C PRO A 18 3.85 11.45 -12.93
N VAL A 19 5.16 11.61 -13.18
CA VAL A 19 6.19 10.64 -12.79
C VAL A 19 6.30 10.46 -11.26
N ASP A 20 5.92 11.49 -10.48
CA ASP A 20 6.01 11.49 -9.01
C ASP A 20 5.04 10.50 -8.36
N GLU A 21 4.05 9.95 -9.09
CA GLU A 21 3.16 8.91 -8.55
C GLU A 21 3.75 7.50 -8.69
N TYR A 22 4.77 7.30 -9.55
CA TYR A 22 5.36 6.00 -9.81
C TYR A 22 6.51 5.67 -8.84
N ASN A 23 6.90 4.39 -8.81
CA ASN A 23 7.94 3.90 -7.92
C ASN A 23 9.30 4.55 -8.17
N HIS A 24 10.01 4.84 -7.09
CA HIS A 24 11.34 5.41 -7.16
C HIS A 24 12.39 4.35 -7.59
N PRO A 25 13.49 4.77 -8.23
CA PRO A 25 14.66 3.92 -8.39
C PRO A 25 15.15 3.41 -7.01
N PRO A 26 15.40 2.10 -6.85
CA PRO A 26 15.94 1.57 -5.60
C PRO A 26 17.30 2.15 -5.27
N GLU A 27 17.46 2.62 -4.04
CA GLU A 27 18.76 3.02 -3.50
C GLU A 27 19.58 1.78 -3.09
N ALA A 28 20.90 1.95 -2.93
CA ALA A 28 21.80 0.85 -2.57
C ALA A 28 21.65 0.35 -1.11
N VAL A 29 20.89 1.05 -0.27
CA VAL A 29 20.67 0.65 1.12
C VAL A 29 19.92 -0.68 1.18
N SER A 30 20.41 -1.63 1.98
CA SER A 30 19.85 -2.99 2.02
C SER A 30 18.37 -3.01 2.40
N ASN A 31 17.94 -2.08 3.24
CA ASN A 31 16.58 -2.00 3.77
C ASN A 31 15.64 -1.06 2.99
N PHE A 32 15.99 -0.67 1.76
CA PHE A 32 15.13 0.13 0.87
C PHE A 32 13.69 -0.42 0.86
N ASN A 33 12.71 0.48 0.97
CA ASN A 33 11.29 0.13 1.08
C ASN A 33 10.47 1.12 0.27
N GLU A 34 10.09 0.73 -0.94
CA GLU A 34 9.11 1.47 -1.73
C GLU A 34 7.71 0.97 -1.36
N SER A 35 6.91 1.81 -0.71
CA SER A 35 5.63 1.36 -0.17
C SER A 35 4.48 2.27 -0.53
N ALA A 36 3.37 1.64 -0.93
CA ALA A 36 2.10 2.28 -1.16
C ALA A 36 1.04 1.71 -0.22
N TYR A 37 0.10 2.57 0.17
CA TYR A 37 -0.98 2.25 1.09
C TYR A 37 -2.29 2.82 0.56
N TYR A 38 -3.33 1.99 0.53
CA TYR A 38 -4.67 2.37 0.09
C TYR A 38 -5.68 2.07 1.16
N ASN A 39 -6.58 3.02 1.43
CA ASN A 39 -7.83 2.82 2.15
C ASN A 39 -8.98 2.89 1.15
N ILE A 40 -9.90 1.93 1.21
CA ILE A 40 -11.10 1.90 0.36
C ILE A 40 -12.35 1.62 1.19
N TYR A 41 -13.48 2.12 0.71
CA TYR A 41 -14.80 1.83 1.27
C TYR A 41 -15.86 1.87 0.17
N ASP A 42 -16.68 0.81 0.09
CA ASP A 42 -17.88 0.76 -0.73
C ASP A 42 -19.12 0.78 0.18
N GLY A 43 -19.82 1.91 0.20
CA GLY A 43 -21.03 2.08 1.01
C GLY A 43 -22.23 1.25 0.56
N LYS A 44 -22.28 0.80 -0.70
CA LYS A 44 -23.37 -0.08 -1.19
C LYS A 44 -23.18 -1.49 -0.68
N GLN A 45 -21.96 -2.01 -0.80
CA GLN A 45 -21.62 -3.35 -0.32
C GLN A 45 -21.35 -3.37 1.20
N LYS A 46 -21.13 -2.20 1.82
CA LYS A 46 -20.68 -2.05 3.21
C LYS A 46 -19.37 -2.79 3.48
N VAL A 47 -18.49 -2.81 2.48
CA VAL A 47 -17.15 -3.40 2.58
C VAL A 47 -16.15 -2.27 2.64
N GLY A 48 -15.26 -2.30 3.62
CA GLY A 48 -14.12 -1.41 3.70
C GLY A 48 -12.83 -2.19 3.76
N GLY A 49 -11.70 -1.50 3.71
CA GLY A 49 -10.43 -2.15 3.95
C GLY A 49 -9.24 -1.28 3.64
N TRP A 50 -8.08 -1.87 3.90
CA TRP A 50 -6.81 -1.27 3.55
C TRP A 50 -5.84 -2.31 2.98
N PHE A 51 -4.98 -1.82 2.10
CA PHE A 51 -4.00 -2.61 1.37
C PHE A 51 -2.66 -1.91 1.46
N ARG A 52 -1.60 -2.68 1.68
CA ARG A 52 -0.23 -2.19 1.67
C ARG A 52 0.66 -3.17 0.94
N ILE A 53 1.51 -2.63 0.07
CA ILE A 53 2.65 -3.34 -0.49
C ILE A 53 3.88 -2.50 -0.16
N GLY A 54 4.89 -3.12 0.44
CA GLY A 54 6.22 -2.53 0.60
C GLY A 54 7.26 -3.39 -0.12
N ASN A 55 7.73 -2.92 -1.27
CA ASN A 55 8.77 -3.59 -2.05
C ASN A 55 10.12 -3.42 -1.35
N ARG A 56 10.68 -4.53 -0.87
CA ARG A 56 12.03 -4.63 -0.30
C ARG A 56 12.92 -5.34 -1.31
N VAL A 57 13.09 -4.72 -2.47
CA VAL A 57 13.70 -5.35 -3.66
C VAL A 57 15.13 -5.84 -3.41
N ASN A 58 15.90 -5.11 -2.60
CA ASN A 58 17.26 -5.49 -2.21
C ASN A 58 17.30 -6.71 -1.28
N GLU A 59 16.18 -7.04 -0.63
CA GLU A 59 15.97 -8.24 0.19
C GLU A 59 15.14 -9.31 -0.55
N GLY A 60 14.83 -9.10 -1.84
CA GLY A 60 14.17 -10.06 -2.72
C GLY A 60 12.70 -10.35 -2.41
N HIS A 61 12.01 -9.51 -1.64
CA HIS A 61 10.60 -9.71 -1.30
C HIS A 61 9.81 -8.40 -1.17
N ALA A 62 8.48 -8.51 -1.24
CA ALA A 62 7.55 -7.48 -0.85
C ALA A 62 6.80 -7.91 0.41
N GLU A 63 6.58 -6.98 1.32
CA GLU A 63 5.69 -7.15 2.46
C GLU A 63 4.28 -6.72 2.05
N VAL A 64 3.36 -7.67 1.98
CA VAL A 64 1.97 -7.46 1.54
C VAL A 64 1.04 -7.65 2.72
N SER A 65 0.27 -6.61 3.05
CA SER A 65 -0.70 -6.60 4.14
C SER A 65 -2.05 -6.15 3.64
N ILE A 66 -3.11 -6.87 4.02
CA ILE A 66 -4.48 -6.60 3.59
C ILE A 66 -5.40 -6.80 4.78
N CYS A 67 -6.30 -5.85 4.98
CA CYS A 67 -7.39 -5.96 5.94
C CYS A 67 -8.69 -5.54 5.28
N LEU A 68 -9.72 -6.36 5.45
CA LEU A 68 -11.06 -6.15 4.92
C LEU A 68 -12.04 -6.10 6.08
N TYR A 69 -12.83 -5.05 6.15
CA TYR A 69 -13.99 -4.94 7.03
C TYR A 69 -15.21 -5.44 6.26
N LEU A 70 -15.78 -6.55 6.71
CA LEU A 70 -16.88 -7.23 6.03
C LEU A 70 -18.25 -6.75 6.57
N PRO A 71 -19.32 -6.87 5.77
CA PRO A 71 -20.63 -6.29 6.09
C PRO A 71 -21.30 -6.89 7.33
N ASP A 72 -20.87 -8.09 7.72
CA ASP A 72 -21.37 -8.86 8.85
C ASP A 72 -20.53 -8.68 10.12
N GLY A 73 -19.65 -7.67 10.14
CA GLY A 73 -18.80 -7.33 11.27
C GLY A 73 -17.53 -8.17 11.39
N LYS A 74 -17.30 -9.12 10.49
CA LYS A 74 -16.05 -9.90 10.44
C LYS A 74 -14.90 -9.10 9.84
N VAL A 75 -13.67 -9.56 10.08
CA VAL A 75 -12.47 -9.02 9.45
C VAL A 75 -11.77 -10.10 8.64
N GLY A 76 -11.44 -9.80 7.39
CA GLY A 76 -10.50 -10.57 6.59
C GLY A 76 -9.10 -9.97 6.73
N PHE A 77 -8.09 -10.75 7.13
CA PHE A 77 -6.72 -10.28 7.25
C PHE A 77 -5.74 -11.21 6.55
N MET A 78 -4.70 -10.65 5.94
CA MET A 78 -3.58 -11.41 5.42
C MET A 78 -2.29 -10.59 5.50
N TYR A 79 -1.22 -11.22 5.97
CA TYR A 79 0.15 -10.73 5.86
C TYR A 79 1.03 -11.82 5.26
N HIS A 80 1.87 -11.47 4.30
CA HIS A 80 2.92 -12.37 3.84
C HIS A 80 4.05 -11.62 3.14
N ARG A 81 5.22 -12.29 3.10
CA ARG A 81 6.39 -11.87 2.33
C ARG A 81 6.39 -12.59 0.98
N ALA A 82 5.99 -11.89 -0.07
CA ALA A 82 5.96 -12.43 -1.43
C ALA A 82 7.29 -12.15 -2.14
N ARG A 83 7.85 -13.13 -2.85
CA ARG A 83 9.10 -12.93 -3.61
C ARG A 83 8.88 -11.91 -4.73
N ILE A 84 9.83 -10.98 -4.89
CA ILE A 84 9.89 -10.04 -6.01
C ILE A 84 11.32 -9.98 -6.56
N THR A 85 11.46 -9.52 -7.80
CA THR A 85 12.77 -9.31 -8.45
C THR A 85 12.93 -7.91 -9.03
N SER A 86 11.96 -7.03 -8.79
CA SER A 86 11.88 -5.69 -9.40
C SER A 86 11.16 -4.73 -8.46
N ASN A 87 11.43 -3.43 -8.60
CA ASN A 87 10.69 -2.34 -7.96
C ASN A 87 9.78 -1.59 -8.94
N ALA A 88 9.61 -2.06 -10.18
CA ALA A 88 8.91 -1.31 -11.23
C ALA A 88 7.40 -1.12 -10.95
N GLU A 89 6.79 -2.00 -10.17
CA GLU A 89 5.37 -1.92 -9.81
C GLU A 89 5.13 -2.46 -8.40
N HIS A 90 4.01 -2.06 -7.78
CA HIS A 90 3.47 -2.74 -6.61
C HIS A 90 2.56 -3.87 -7.06
N SER A 91 3.16 -5.00 -7.46
CA SER A 91 2.44 -6.23 -7.80
C SER A 91 3.11 -7.43 -7.13
N ALA A 92 2.52 -7.89 -6.03
CA ALA A 92 3.07 -8.98 -5.25
C ALA A 92 1.99 -9.63 -4.41
N GLY A 93 2.13 -10.94 -4.16
CA GLY A 93 1.30 -11.61 -3.16
C GLY A 93 -0.19 -11.64 -3.47
N GLY A 94 -0.55 -11.65 -4.77
CA GLY A 94 -1.93 -11.56 -5.23
C GLY A 94 -2.50 -10.14 -5.23
N ALA A 95 -1.82 -9.15 -4.64
CA ALA A 95 -2.20 -7.75 -4.67
C ALA A 95 -1.52 -7.01 -5.82
N ARG A 96 -2.21 -6.04 -6.41
CA ARG A 96 -1.67 -5.14 -7.42
C ARG A 96 -2.26 -3.74 -7.32
N PHE A 97 -1.39 -2.74 -7.37
CA PHE A 97 -1.76 -1.33 -7.49
C PHE A 97 -1.37 -0.82 -8.87
N GLU A 98 -2.34 -0.29 -9.60
CA GLU A 98 -2.18 0.22 -10.96
C GLU A 98 -2.51 1.71 -10.99
N ILE A 99 -1.57 2.52 -11.46
CA ILE A 99 -1.81 3.92 -11.82
C ILE A 99 -2.38 3.95 -13.24
N ILE A 100 -3.68 4.20 -13.38
CA ILE A 100 -4.34 4.27 -14.69
C ILE A 100 -4.23 5.68 -15.27
N GLU A 101 -4.40 6.69 -14.43
CA GLU A 101 -4.17 8.09 -14.76
C GLU A 101 -3.55 8.79 -13.55
N PRO A 102 -2.32 9.32 -13.68
CA PRO A 102 -1.59 9.88 -12.56
C PRO A 102 -2.39 10.91 -11.76
N PHE A 103 -2.47 10.71 -10.44
CA PHE A 103 -3.18 11.54 -9.46
C PHE A 103 -4.70 11.65 -9.67
N LYS A 104 -5.29 10.81 -10.53
CA LYS A 104 -6.74 10.86 -10.82
C LYS A 104 -7.42 9.52 -10.69
N ARG A 105 -6.82 8.46 -11.24
CA ARG A 105 -7.47 7.15 -11.28
C ARG A 105 -6.46 6.05 -11.08
N GLN A 106 -6.72 5.25 -10.07
CA GLN A 106 -5.90 4.11 -9.70
C GLN A 106 -6.80 2.90 -9.50
N ARG A 107 -6.24 1.71 -9.67
CA ARG A 107 -6.96 0.45 -9.45
C ARG A 107 -6.16 -0.40 -8.48
N VAL A 108 -6.86 -0.87 -7.45
CA VAL A 108 -6.35 -1.84 -6.50
C VAL A 108 -7.05 -3.15 -6.77
N THR A 109 -6.29 -4.23 -6.95
CA THR A 109 -6.84 -5.58 -7.05
C THR A 109 -6.18 -6.49 -6.04
N TYR A 110 -6.92 -7.49 -5.60
CA TYR A 110 -6.40 -8.57 -4.79
C TYR A 110 -7.04 -9.90 -5.18
N ASN A 111 -6.20 -10.89 -5.48
CA ASN A 111 -6.59 -12.27 -5.70
C ASN A 111 -5.75 -13.17 -4.80
N GLY A 112 -6.29 -13.50 -3.64
CA GLY A 112 -5.64 -14.34 -2.66
C GLY A 112 -6.58 -14.72 -1.53
N LYS A 113 -6.09 -15.59 -0.64
CA LYS A 113 -6.83 -16.00 0.56
C LYS A 113 -6.64 -14.98 1.67
N VAL A 114 -7.70 -14.75 2.44
CA VAL A 114 -7.63 -14.03 3.72
C VAL A 114 -8.00 -14.97 4.87
N ALA A 115 -7.39 -14.77 6.03
CA ALA A 115 -7.89 -15.34 7.27
C ALA A 115 -9.11 -14.52 7.71
N VAL A 116 -10.25 -15.18 7.91
CA VAL A 116 -11.47 -14.50 8.35
C VAL A 116 -11.63 -14.69 9.85
N LEU A 117 -11.61 -13.58 10.57
CA LEU A 117 -11.85 -13.51 12.00
C LEU A 117 -13.32 -13.20 12.23
N ALA A 118 -14.00 -14.11 12.95
CA ALA A 118 -15.40 -13.92 13.34
C ALA A 118 -15.55 -12.78 14.36
N ASN A 119 -14.56 -12.63 15.25
CA ASN A 119 -14.46 -11.54 16.22
C ASN A 119 -13.22 -10.68 15.89
N PRO A 120 -13.38 -9.44 15.42
CA PRO A 120 -12.25 -8.58 15.07
C PRO A 120 -11.28 -8.29 16.24
N ASN A 121 -11.77 -8.35 17.48
CA ASN A 121 -10.95 -8.12 18.67
C ASN A 121 -9.88 -9.20 18.88
N ASP A 122 -9.99 -10.35 18.22
CA ASP A 122 -8.99 -11.41 18.30
C ASP A 122 -7.62 -10.97 17.72
N MET A 123 -7.55 -9.86 16.97
CA MET A 123 -6.29 -9.27 16.49
C MET A 123 -5.53 -8.44 17.55
N LEU A 124 -6.11 -8.17 18.72
CA LEU A 124 -5.52 -7.28 19.73
C LEU A 124 -4.49 -7.96 20.65
N ASN A 125 -4.35 -9.29 20.59
CA ASN A 125 -3.62 -10.10 21.57
C ASN A 125 -2.38 -10.79 21.00
#